data_AF-A0A9X4SG50-F1
#
_entry.id   AF-A0A9X4SG50-F1
#
_cell.length_a   1.000
_cell.length_b   1.000
_cell.length_c   1.000
_cell.angle_alpha   90.00
_cell.angle_beta   90.00
_cell.angle_gamma   90.00
#
_symmetry.space_group_name_H-M   'P 1'
#
loop_
_entity.id
_entity.type
_entity.pdbx_description
1 polymer ?
#
loop_
_entity_poly.entity_id
_entity_poly.type
_entity_poly.pdbx_seq_one_letter_code
_entity_poly.pdbx_strand_id
1 'polypeptide(L)'
;MRAVGVDLVVLEAAVAKTSLYRYFPTKDDLIVAFLEREDLDFWATWDGVAAQFPDDPAGELDAHMRWIGERLARSNYRGCPQINVAAEFAEQDHPARQVSQRHMQALRGRLQDIARRLNVPQPEQLAAQLAVLVNGAFVSSGLLGADEATAVLRSALKALLDGARAGA
;
A
#
# COMPACT_ATOMS: atom_id res chain seq x y z
N MET A 1 14.25 -8.48 -3.33
CA MET A 1 15.02 -8.28 -2.09
C MET A 1 16.17 -9.26 -1.92
N ARG A 2 15.93 -10.57 -2.07
CA ARG A 2 16.94 -11.64 -2.00
C ARG A 2 18.03 -11.45 -3.05
N ALA A 3 17.67 -11.04 -4.27
CA ALA A 3 18.61 -10.82 -5.37
C ALA A 3 19.60 -9.64 -5.17
N VAL A 4 19.29 -8.67 -4.30
CA VAL A 4 20.18 -7.53 -4.02
C VAL A 4 21.10 -7.89 -2.86
N GLY A 5 22.39 -8.04 -3.12
CA GLY A 5 23.40 -8.31 -2.09
C GLY A 5 23.70 -7.08 -1.23
N VAL A 6 24.11 -7.28 0.02
CA VAL A 6 24.56 -6.20 0.91
C VAL A 6 25.74 -5.42 0.30
N ASP A 7 26.60 -6.10 -0.45
CA ASP A 7 27.75 -5.45 -1.08
C ASP A 7 27.34 -4.40 -2.13
N LEU A 8 26.23 -4.65 -2.86
CA LEU A 8 25.69 -3.64 -3.78
C LEU A 8 25.13 -2.44 -3.02
N VAL A 9 24.43 -2.67 -1.90
CA VAL A 9 23.90 -1.58 -1.07
C VAL A 9 25.02 -0.70 -0.52
N VAL A 10 26.08 -1.32 -0.01
CA VAL A 10 27.25 -0.62 0.55
C VAL A 10 27.96 0.20 -0.53
N LEU A 11 28.08 -0.34 -1.75
CA LEU A 11 28.65 0.36 -2.91
C LEU A 11 27.83 1.60 -3.28
N GLU A 12 26.52 1.44 -3.49
CA GLU A 12 25.62 2.53 -3.92
C GLU A 12 25.43 3.59 -2.82
N ALA A 13 25.39 3.18 -1.55
CA ALA A 13 25.28 4.11 -0.42
C ALA A 13 26.61 4.78 -0.04
N ALA A 14 27.73 4.40 -0.69
CA ALA A 14 29.07 4.90 -0.39
C ALA A 14 29.46 4.81 1.09
N VAL A 15 29.03 3.75 1.77
CA VAL A 15 29.36 3.48 3.19
C VAL A 15 30.31 2.29 3.31
N ALA A 16 30.92 2.09 4.49
CA ALA A 16 31.62 0.86 4.79
C ALA A 16 30.62 -0.23 5.23
N LYS A 17 30.89 -1.50 4.89
CA LYS A 17 30.08 -2.65 5.32
C LYS A 17 29.99 -2.76 6.84
N THR A 18 31.08 -2.47 7.55
CA THR A 18 31.11 -2.41 9.02
C THR A 18 30.21 -1.32 9.58
N SER A 19 30.17 -0.15 8.95
CA SER A 19 29.26 0.93 9.31
C SER A 19 27.80 0.53 9.10
N LEU A 20 27.48 -0.11 7.98
CA LEU A 20 26.12 -0.62 7.72
C LEU A 20 25.68 -1.60 8.81
N TYR A 21 26.50 -2.61 9.12
CA TYR A 21 26.17 -3.62 10.14
C TYR A 21 26.12 -3.07 11.57
N ARG A 22 26.75 -1.92 11.83
CA ARG A 22 26.59 -1.21 13.11
C ARG A 22 25.17 -0.70 13.32
N TYR A 23 24.47 -0.32 12.25
CA TYR A 23 23.08 0.14 12.30
C TYR A 23 22.07 -0.97 12.05
N PHE A 24 22.41 -1.93 11.19
CA PHE A 24 21.53 -3.06 10.81
C PHE A 24 22.28 -4.38 10.99
N PRO A 25 22.12 -5.06 12.14
CA PRO A 25 22.92 -6.26 12.47
C PRO A 25 22.86 -7.37 11.41
N THR A 26 21.74 -7.48 10.70
CA THR A 26 21.53 -8.41 9.58
C THR A 26 20.98 -7.71 8.34
N LYS A 27 20.99 -8.41 7.20
CA LYS A 27 20.29 -7.94 5.99
C LYS A 27 18.78 -7.84 6.22
N ASP A 28 18.22 -8.73 7.04
CA ASP A 28 16.78 -8.72 7.32
C ASP A 28 16.40 -7.50 8.16
N ASP A 29 17.25 -7.08 9.10
CA ASP A 29 17.07 -5.83 9.85
C ASP A 29 17.07 -4.60 8.92
N LEU A 30 17.94 -4.60 7.90
CA LEU A 30 17.95 -3.55 6.88
C LEU A 30 16.65 -3.55 6.05
N ILE A 31 16.16 -4.73 5.66
CA ILE A 31 14.89 -4.87 4.92
C ILE A 31 13.71 -4.38 5.75
N VAL A 32 13.66 -4.76 7.04
CA VAL A 32 12.62 -4.32 7.99
C VAL A 32 12.64 -2.79 8.11
N ALA A 33 13.80 -2.19 8.35
CA ALA A 33 13.92 -0.74 8.47
C ALA A 33 13.50 0.00 7.20
N PHE A 34 13.82 -0.54 6.02
CA PHE A 34 13.34 -0.02 4.75
C PHE A 34 11.81 -0.07 4.66
N LEU A 35 11.18 -1.19 4.99
CA LEU A 35 9.72 -1.34 4.94
C LEU A 35 9.00 -0.45 5.94
N GLU A 36 9.54 -0.31 7.14
CA GLU A 36 9.00 0.60 8.15
C GLU A 36 9.08 2.06 7.69
N ARG A 37 10.17 2.44 7.01
CA ARG A 37 10.29 3.77 6.39
C ARG A 37 9.25 3.99 5.29
N GLU A 38 9.09 3.02 4.39
CA GLU A 38 8.06 3.08 3.34
C GLU A 38 6.64 3.16 3.92
N ASP A 39 6.38 2.46 5.03
CA ASP A 39 5.11 2.55 5.77
C ASP A 39 4.87 3.95 6.31
N LEU A 40 5.87 4.56 6.95
CA LEU A 40 5.75 5.93 7.47
C LEU A 40 5.38 6.92 6.36
N ASP A 41 6.07 6.85 5.23
CA ASP A 41 5.82 7.77 4.10
C ASP A 41 4.45 7.48 3.44
N PHE A 42 4.04 6.21 3.35
CA PHE A 42 2.72 5.82 2.84
C PHE A 42 1.59 6.32 3.74
N TRP A 43 1.67 6.06 5.05
CA TRP A 43 0.63 6.43 5.99
C TRP A 43 0.56 7.93 6.22
N ALA A 44 1.68 8.65 6.22
CA ALA A 44 1.67 10.11 6.26
C ALA A 44 0.90 10.71 5.08
N THR A 45 1.08 10.15 3.87
CA THR A 45 0.32 10.60 2.70
C THR A 45 -1.15 10.18 2.78
N TRP A 46 -1.44 8.96 3.21
CA TRP A 46 -2.81 8.49 3.44
C TRP A 46 -3.56 9.43 4.40
N ASP A 47 -2.96 9.72 5.55
CA ASP A 47 -3.55 10.55 6.59
C ASP A 47 -3.73 12.00 6.10
N GLY A 48 -2.79 12.51 5.31
CA GLY A 48 -2.93 13.82 4.66
C GLY A 48 -4.05 13.90 3.63
N VAL A 49 -4.35 12.80 2.92
CA VAL A 49 -5.52 12.70 2.04
C VAL A 49 -6.80 12.67 2.89
N ALA A 50 -6.87 11.78 3.89
CA ALA A 50 -8.05 11.60 4.74
C ALA A 50 -8.43 12.88 5.49
N ALA A 51 -7.45 13.65 5.97
CA ALA A 51 -7.67 14.90 6.71
C ALA A 51 -8.41 15.99 5.90
N GLN A 52 -8.45 15.89 4.57
CA GLN A 52 -9.17 16.82 3.70
C GLN A 52 -10.68 16.50 3.61
N PHE A 53 -11.13 15.35 4.12
CA PHE A 53 -12.50 14.84 3.98
C PHE A 53 -13.09 14.34 5.33
N PRO A 54 -13.11 15.16 6.40
CA PRO A 54 -13.55 14.73 7.73
C PRO A 54 -14.98 14.20 7.77
N ASP A 55 -15.89 14.78 6.96
CA ASP A 55 -17.31 14.44 6.93
C ASP A 55 -17.77 13.90 5.56
N ASP A 56 -16.83 13.53 4.69
CA ASP A 56 -17.12 13.02 3.34
C ASP A 56 -16.36 11.70 3.07
N PRO A 57 -16.83 10.56 3.60
CA PRO A 57 -16.17 9.28 3.38
C PRO A 57 -16.20 8.82 1.91
N ALA A 58 -17.14 9.30 1.10
CA ALA A 58 -17.18 8.98 -0.33
C ALA A 58 -16.12 9.76 -1.10
N GLY A 59 -15.98 11.06 -0.80
CA GLY A 59 -14.90 11.90 -1.32
C GLY A 59 -13.52 11.44 -0.85
N GLU A 60 -13.39 10.98 0.39
CA GLU A 60 -12.17 10.37 0.93
C GLU A 60 -11.74 9.15 0.09
N LEU A 61 -12.65 8.21 -0.19
CA LEU A 61 -12.34 7.06 -1.05
C LEU A 61 -11.95 7.48 -2.48
N ASP A 62 -12.68 8.43 -3.08
CA ASP A 62 -12.35 8.95 -4.42
C ASP A 62 -10.95 9.57 -4.44
N ALA A 63 -10.61 10.36 -3.41
CA ALA A 63 -9.30 10.98 -3.27
C ALA A 63 -8.19 9.94 -3.09
N HIS A 64 -8.43 8.87 -2.31
CA HIS A 64 -7.49 7.76 -2.20
C HIS A 64 -7.31 7.02 -3.52
N MET A 65 -8.38 6.73 -4.26
CA MET A 65 -8.27 6.08 -5.58
C MET A 65 -7.46 6.93 -6.56
N ARG A 66 -7.67 8.25 -6.55
CA ARG A 66 -6.90 9.20 -7.36
C ARG A 66 -5.43 9.20 -6.99
N TRP A 67 -5.13 9.35 -5.71
CA TRP A 67 -3.75 9.33 -5.20
C TRP A 67 -3.04 8.01 -5.52
N ILE A 68 -3.73 6.87 -5.36
CA ILE A 68 -3.18 5.57 -5.72
C ILE A 68 -2.90 5.53 -7.23
N GLY A 69 -3.84 5.93 -8.08
CA GLY A 69 -3.65 5.99 -9.53
C GLY A 69 -2.44 6.85 -9.94
N GLU A 70 -2.32 8.05 -9.37
CA GLU A 70 -1.17 8.94 -9.56
C GLU A 70 0.15 8.33 -9.05
N ARG A 71 0.10 7.53 -7.97
CA ARG A 71 1.27 6.82 -7.47
C ARG A 71 1.72 5.73 -8.44
N LEU A 72 0.78 4.95 -9.00
CA LEU A 72 1.06 3.90 -10.00
C LEU A 72 1.70 4.48 -11.26
N ALA A 73 1.35 5.73 -11.60
CA ALA A 73 1.86 6.46 -12.75
C ALA A 73 3.31 6.95 -12.63
N ARG A 74 3.88 6.98 -11.41
CA ARG A 74 5.20 7.58 -11.18
C ARG A 74 6.27 6.84 -11.97
N SER A 75 7.18 7.62 -12.58
CA SER A 75 8.37 7.05 -13.20
C SER A 75 9.13 6.19 -12.19
N ASN A 76 9.56 5.00 -12.62
CA ASN A 76 10.23 4.01 -11.80
C ASN A 76 9.43 3.47 -10.60
N TYR A 77 8.11 3.61 -10.58
CA TYR A 77 7.30 2.86 -9.61
C TYR A 77 7.44 1.35 -9.87
N ARG A 78 7.61 0.57 -8.79
CA ARG A 78 7.86 -0.88 -8.85
C ARG A 78 6.84 -1.67 -8.02
N GLY A 79 5.64 -1.12 -7.86
CA GLY A 79 4.60 -1.72 -7.02
C GLY A 79 4.77 -1.40 -5.54
N CYS A 80 3.90 -1.99 -4.72
CA CYS A 80 3.93 -1.82 -3.27
C CYS A 80 5.08 -2.65 -2.66
N PRO A 81 6.05 -2.03 -1.94
CA PRO A 81 7.15 -2.74 -1.31
C PRO A 81 6.70 -3.89 -0.40
N GLN A 82 5.62 -3.66 0.35
CA GLN A 82 5.07 -4.58 1.33
C GLN A 82 4.51 -5.83 0.64
N ILE A 83 3.76 -5.67 -0.45
CA ILE A 83 3.25 -6.79 -1.25
C ILE A 83 4.40 -7.57 -1.88
N ASN A 84 5.37 -6.88 -2.48
CA ASN A 84 6.52 -7.50 -3.14
C ASN A 84 7.35 -8.34 -2.15
N VAL A 85 7.60 -7.81 -0.94
CA VAL A 85 8.29 -8.54 0.12
C VAL A 85 7.49 -9.75 0.59
N ALA A 86 6.17 -9.60 0.79
CA ALA A 86 5.33 -10.71 1.22
C ALA A 86 5.31 -11.86 0.20
N ALA A 87 5.46 -11.55 -1.10
CA ALA A 87 5.58 -12.55 -2.16
C ALA A 87 6.96 -13.25 -2.17
N GLU A 88 8.01 -12.58 -1.71
CA GLU A 88 9.39 -13.08 -1.77
C GLU A 88 9.82 -13.88 -0.53
N PHE A 89 9.20 -13.62 0.62
CA PHE A 89 9.44 -14.34 1.88
C PHE A 89 8.23 -15.19 2.24
N ALA A 90 8.30 -16.50 1.99
CA ALA A 90 7.17 -17.42 2.16
C ALA A 90 6.96 -17.88 3.61
N GLU A 91 7.97 -17.71 4.47
CA GLU A 91 7.97 -18.06 5.88
C GLU A 91 7.14 -17.05 6.69
N GLN A 92 6.18 -17.50 7.52
CA GLN A 92 5.25 -16.60 8.20
C GLN A 92 5.90 -15.81 9.35
N ASP A 93 6.91 -16.41 9.95
CA ASP A 93 7.69 -15.87 11.06
C ASP A 93 8.82 -14.92 10.59
N HIS A 94 9.10 -14.83 9.30
CA HIS A 94 10.13 -13.92 8.78
C HIS A 94 9.81 -12.46 9.15
N PRO A 95 10.74 -11.70 9.74
CA PRO A 95 10.45 -10.37 10.28
C PRO A 95 9.94 -9.39 9.21
N ALA A 96 10.54 -9.39 8.01
CA ALA A 96 10.05 -8.57 6.90
C ALA A 96 8.60 -8.91 6.48
N ARG A 97 8.19 -10.19 6.57
CA ARG A 97 6.81 -10.60 6.26
C ARG A 97 5.84 -10.12 7.32
N GLN A 98 6.24 -10.11 8.59
CA GLN A 98 5.42 -9.56 9.66
C GLN A 98 5.12 -8.06 9.43
N VAL A 99 6.12 -7.28 8.99
CA VAL A 99 5.90 -5.86 8.62
C VAL A 99 4.87 -5.75 7.50
N SER A 100 5.03 -6.50 6.42
CA SER A 100 4.06 -6.50 5.30
C SER A 100 2.65 -6.91 5.73
N GLN A 101 2.52 -7.90 6.61
CA GLN A 101 1.22 -8.32 7.13
C GLN A 101 0.55 -7.22 7.96
N ARG A 102 1.31 -6.53 8.83
CA ARG A 102 0.80 -5.39 9.59
C ARG A 102 0.31 -4.28 8.67
N HIS A 103 1.05 -3.95 7.62
CA HIS A 103 0.64 -2.96 6.62
C HIS A 103 -0.70 -3.35 5.95
N MET A 104 -0.82 -4.58 5.46
CA MET A 104 -2.04 -5.03 4.77
C MET A 104 -3.24 -5.08 5.72
N GLN A 105 -3.03 -5.44 6.98
CA GLN A 105 -4.07 -5.38 8.02
C GLN A 105 -4.48 -3.94 8.32
N ALA A 106 -3.53 -3.01 8.43
CA ALA A 106 -3.80 -1.59 8.64
C ALA A 106 -4.59 -0.97 7.48
N LEU A 107 -4.22 -1.29 6.23
CA LEU A 107 -4.97 -0.87 5.04
C LEU A 107 -6.42 -1.37 5.08
N ARG A 108 -6.61 -2.65 5.38
CA ARG A 108 -7.96 -3.22 5.52
C ARG A 108 -8.75 -2.53 6.64
N GLY A 109 -8.13 -2.32 7.80
CA GLY A 109 -8.77 -1.65 8.94
C GLY A 109 -9.24 -0.23 8.61
N ARG A 110 -8.36 0.57 7.99
CA ARG A 110 -8.70 1.94 7.57
C ARG A 110 -9.83 1.96 6.54
N LEU A 111 -9.82 1.05 5.57
CA LEU A 111 -10.93 0.91 4.61
C LEU A 111 -12.25 0.48 5.28
N GLN A 112 -12.19 -0.35 6.33
CA GLN A 112 -13.36 -0.71 7.13
C GLN A 112 -13.94 0.51 7.85
N ASP A 113 -13.09 1.36 8.42
CA ASP A 113 -13.53 2.56 9.12
C ASP A 113 -14.20 3.56 8.18
N ILE A 114 -13.65 3.75 6.97
CA ILE A 114 -14.28 4.58 5.93
C ILE A 114 -15.60 3.96 5.47
N ALA A 115 -15.64 2.64 5.24
CA ALA A 115 -16.85 1.95 4.79
C ALA A 115 -17.99 2.04 5.82
N ARG A 116 -17.68 1.98 7.12
CA ARG A 116 -18.68 2.16 8.19
C ARG A 116 -19.29 3.56 8.20
N ARG A 117 -18.47 4.59 7.92
CA ARG A 117 -18.94 5.98 7.81
C ARG A 117 -19.87 6.22 6.61
N LEU A 118 -19.87 5.34 5.61
CA LEU A 118 -20.77 5.42 4.45
C LEU A 118 -22.21 4.98 4.75
N ASN A 119 -22.49 4.36 5.91
CA ASN A 119 -23.81 3.84 6.27
C ASN A 119 -24.44 2.90 5.22
N VAL A 120 -23.62 2.08 4.55
CA VAL A 120 -24.09 1.03 3.63
C VAL A 120 -24.52 -0.23 4.40
N PRO A 121 -25.41 -1.08 3.86
CA PRO A 121 -25.89 -2.31 4.51
C PRO A 121 -24.79 -3.28 4.95
N GLN A 122 -23.72 -3.42 4.17
CA GLN A 122 -22.65 -4.41 4.39
C GLN A 122 -21.25 -3.76 4.31
N PRO A 123 -20.89 -2.92 5.29
CA PRO A 123 -19.66 -2.11 5.21
C PRO A 123 -18.39 -2.98 5.24
N GLU A 124 -18.38 -4.10 5.96
CA GLU A 124 -17.25 -5.04 5.98
C GLU A 124 -17.01 -5.71 4.62
N GLN A 125 -18.08 -5.98 3.87
CA GLN A 125 -17.96 -6.56 2.53
C GLN A 125 -17.40 -5.52 1.53
N LEU A 126 -17.91 -4.29 1.58
CA LEU A 126 -17.38 -3.19 0.77
C LEU A 126 -15.89 -2.97 1.08
N ALA A 127 -15.51 -2.93 2.35
CA ALA A 127 -14.10 -2.77 2.74
C ALA A 127 -13.20 -3.91 2.23
N ALA A 128 -13.69 -5.15 2.24
CA ALA A 128 -12.96 -6.28 1.67
C ALA A 128 -12.76 -6.14 0.15
N GLN A 129 -13.80 -5.72 -0.58
CA GLN A 129 -13.72 -5.45 -2.02
C GLN A 129 -12.76 -4.31 -2.35
N LEU A 130 -12.81 -3.22 -1.58
CA LEU A 130 -11.89 -2.09 -1.70
C LEU A 130 -10.44 -2.52 -1.43
N ALA A 131 -10.19 -3.35 -0.42
CA ALA A 131 -8.85 -3.86 -0.13
C ALA A 131 -8.29 -4.71 -1.28
N VAL A 132 -9.14 -5.55 -1.89
CA VAL A 132 -8.75 -6.33 -3.09
C VAL A 132 -8.48 -5.41 -4.27
N LEU A 133 -9.33 -4.41 -4.52
CA LEU A 133 -9.13 -3.42 -5.59
C LEU A 133 -7.80 -2.68 -5.43
N VAL A 134 -7.52 -2.14 -4.24
CA VAL A 134 -6.30 -1.38 -3.95
C VAL A 134 -5.05 -2.26 -4.10
N ASN A 135 -5.06 -3.46 -3.52
CA ASN A 135 -3.94 -4.39 -3.66
C ASN A 135 -3.74 -4.83 -5.11
N GLY A 136 -4.82 -5.12 -5.83
CA GLY A 136 -4.78 -5.46 -7.25
C GLY A 136 -4.20 -4.35 -8.11
N ALA A 137 -4.50 -3.09 -7.77
CA ALA A 137 -3.94 -1.93 -8.44
C ALA A 137 -2.44 -1.80 -8.22
N PHE A 138 -1.96 -2.02 -6.98
CA PHE A 138 -0.52 -2.02 -6.68
C PHE A 138 0.24 -3.13 -7.38
N VAL A 139 -0.35 -4.33 -7.51
CA VAL A 139 0.24 -5.45 -8.24
C VAL A 139 0.25 -5.20 -9.75
N SER A 140 -0.77 -4.50 -10.27
CA SER A 140 -0.91 -4.17 -11.69
C SER A 140 -0.09 -2.94 -12.12
N SER A 141 0.85 -2.46 -11.31
CA SER A 141 1.71 -1.32 -11.69
C SER A 141 2.48 -1.62 -12.98
N GLY A 142 2.42 -0.70 -13.95
CA GLY A 142 3.04 -0.87 -15.26
C GLY A 142 2.16 -1.53 -16.32
N LEU A 143 0.98 -2.04 -15.96
CA LEU A 143 -0.02 -2.52 -16.93
C LEU A 143 -0.79 -1.38 -17.60
N LEU A 144 -1.09 -0.33 -16.85
CA LEU A 144 -1.94 0.79 -17.27
C LEU A 144 -1.12 2.08 -17.36
N GLY A 145 -1.54 2.97 -18.27
CA GLY A 145 -1.05 4.35 -18.31
C GLY A 145 -1.48 5.15 -17.07
N ALA A 146 -0.85 6.30 -16.85
CA ALA A 146 -1.09 7.15 -15.67
C ALA A 146 -2.57 7.56 -15.51
N ASP A 147 -3.13 8.17 -16.55
CA ASP A 147 -4.51 8.65 -16.56
C ASP A 147 -5.50 7.49 -16.54
N GLU A 148 -5.13 6.38 -17.16
CA GLU A 148 -5.92 5.15 -17.22
C GLU A 148 -6.05 4.51 -15.84
N ALA A 149 -4.95 4.38 -15.08
CA ALA A 149 -4.96 3.79 -13.74
C ALA A 149 -5.92 4.55 -12.79
N THR A 150 -5.87 5.87 -12.83
CA THR A 150 -6.77 6.72 -12.04
C THR A 150 -8.22 6.56 -12.47
N ALA A 151 -8.50 6.59 -13.78
CA ALA A 151 -9.85 6.44 -14.31
C ALA A 151 -10.46 5.07 -13.97
N VAL A 152 -9.68 4.00 -14.11
CA VAL A 152 -10.11 2.62 -13.79
C VAL A 152 -10.44 2.48 -12.31
N LEU A 153 -9.56 2.96 -11.42
CA LEU A 153 -9.79 2.90 -9.97
C LEU A 153 -11.05 3.64 -9.53
N ARG A 154 -11.26 4.85 -10.05
CA ARG A 154 -12.45 5.66 -9.73
C ARG A 154 -13.74 5.06 -10.29
N SER A 155 -13.69 4.53 -11.51
CA SER A 155 -14.82 3.81 -12.11
C SER A 155 -15.18 2.55 -11.33
N ALA A 156 -14.18 1.76 -10.92
CA ALA A 156 -14.38 0.58 -10.09
C ALA A 156 -14.95 0.94 -8.71
N LEU A 157 -14.42 1.98 -8.06
CA LEU A 157 -14.97 2.49 -6.80
C LEU A 157 -16.44 2.87 -6.95
N LYS A 158 -16.80 3.62 -8.01
CA LYS A 158 -18.19 4.00 -8.27
C LYS A 158 -19.09 2.76 -8.36
N ALA A 159 -18.69 1.75 -9.13
CA ALA A 159 -19.46 0.52 -9.27
C ALA A 159 -19.64 -0.23 -7.93
N LEU A 160 -18.58 -0.28 -7.10
CA LEU A 160 -18.64 -0.87 -5.77
C LEU A 160 -19.57 -0.10 -4.82
N LEU A 161 -19.53 1.24 -4.85
CA LEU A 161 -20.41 2.08 -4.03
C LEU A 161 -21.88 1.95 -4.44
N ASP A 162 -22.16 1.92 -5.75
CA ASP A 162 -23.51 1.74 -6.28
C ASP A 162 -24.06 0.36 -5.87
N GLY A 163 -23.25 -0.70 -6.04
CA GLY A 163 -23.63 -2.06 -5.63
C GLY A 163 -23.83 -2.21 -4.12
N ALA A 164 -22.96 -1.59 -3.31
CA ALA A 164 -23.08 -1.61 -1.85
C ALA A 164 -24.36 -0.93 -1.36
N ARG A 165 -24.82 0.13 -2.04
CA ARG A 165 -26.08 0.83 -1.71
C ARG A 165 -27.32 0.05 -2.18
N ALA A 166 -27.22 -0.64 -3.32
CA ALA A 166 -28.33 -1.38 -3.91
C ALA A 166 -28.66 -2.70 -3.19
N GLY A 167 -27.73 -3.23 -2.38
CA GLY A 167 -27.97 -4.40 -1.53
C GLY A 167 -28.79 -4.12 -0.26
N ALA A 168 -29.52 -2.98 -0.21
CA ALA A 168 -30.42 -2.58 0.86
C ALA A 168 -31.84 -3.12 0.65
#